data_AF-A0AA86TDY6-F1
#
_entry.id   AF-A0AA86TDY6-F1
#
_cell.length_a   1.000
_cell.length_b   1.000
_cell.length_c   1.000
_cell.angle_alpha   90.00
_cell.angle_beta   90.00
_cell.angle_gamma   90.00
#
_symmetry.space_group_name_H-M   'P 1'
#
loop_
_entity.id
_entity.type
_entity.pdbx_description
1 polymer ?
#
loop_
_entity_poly.entity_id
_entity_poly.type
_entity_poly.pdbx_seq_one_letter_code
_entity_poly.pdbx_strand_id
1 'polypeptide(L)'
;MDIRFQPALLQEVIDSFIEKTEREGDPTYYKEFHELADPIYEKYTLEDREPEFKKLYQYLFGTWGFSDIINSAFDEYPILKERVGIVLIKGVLKEAEEGVDILRKWGAVEQDLAKQFEQKGLKGVGIKLIPRRFYDPALSRYCRHELMHIADMLDPEFGYDPDTKVGQNPGEETLILQRYRVLWSLYVDSRLERAGKEMMLTKQDRFKEFRSWYRKIPPPQLKSVFEGLWQTETFNHSELVEMATDTLRVMDRAIDVEGGEVPETQNKVMLMPGFPCPLCRFPTYSWVEDLDTKVEGYVLDFIRENHPGWDVQYGACDRCVEVYKLRADGVM
;
A
#
# COMPACT_ATOMS: atom_id res chain seq x y z
N MET A 1 23.45 9.94 2.77
CA MET A 1 22.68 8.68 2.74
C MET A 1 23.61 7.53 2.38
N ASP A 2 23.53 6.42 3.11
CA ASP A 2 24.29 5.18 2.88
C ASP A 2 23.33 4.06 2.42
N ILE A 3 23.57 3.40 1.29
CA ILE A 3 22.72 2.31 0.78
C ILE A 3 23.45 0.99 0.98
N ARG A 4 22.83 0.07 1.72
CA ARG A 4 23.40 -1.24 2.03
C ARG A 4 22.49 -2.36 1.55
N PHE A 5 23.10 -3.34 0.91
CA PHE A 5 22.44 -4.56 0.45
C PHE A 5 22.79 -5.72 1.37
N GLN A 6 21.82 -6.56 1.70
CA GLN A 6 22.07 -7.77 2.46
C GLN A 6 22.91 -8.75 1.62
N PRO A 7 23.99 -9.35 2.15
CA PRO A 7 24.85 -10.26 1.38
C PRO A 7 24.09 -11.43 0.72
N ALA A 8 23.08 -11.99 1.40
CA ALA A 8 22.25 -13.05 0.86
C ALA A 8 21.45 -12.61 -0.38
N LEU A 9 20.97 -11.35 -0.42
CA LEU A 9 20.31 -10.80 -1.61
C LEU A 9 21.30 -10.69 -2.77
N LEU A 10 22.51 -10.18 -2.51
CA LEU A 10 23.54 -10.02 -3.54
C LEU A 10 23.87 -11.37 -4.20
N GLN A 11 24.10 -12.38 -3.37
CA GLN A 11 24.34 -13.74 -3.84
C GLN A 11 23.17 -14.25 -4.70
N GLU A 12 21.93 -14.15 -4.21
CA GLU A 12 20.77 -14.67 -4.92
C GLU A 12 20.51 -13.95 -6.26
N VAL A 13 20.75 -12.63 -6.33
CA VAL A 13 20.65 -11.88 -7.59
C VAL A 13 21.70 -12.35 -8.59
N ILE A 14 22.96 -12.49 -8.17
CA ILE A 14 24.06 -12.89 -9.05
C ILE A 14 23.86 -14.32 -9.54
N ASP A 15 23.61 -15.27 -8.64
CA ASP A 15 23.44 -16.68 -8.96
C ASP A 15 22.24 -16.87 -9.92
N SER A 16 21.08 -16.25 -9.64
CA SER A 16 19.89 -16.37 -10.48
C SER A 16 20.03 -15.66 -11.83
N PHE A 17 20.78 -14.55 -11.89
CA PHE A 17 21.05 -13.85 -13.14
C PHE A 17 21.97 -14.66 -14.05
N ILE A 18 23.06 -15.24 -13.51
CA ILE A 18 23.96 -16.13 -14.26
C ILE A 18 23.18 -17.31 -14.85
N GLU A 19 22.37 -17.99 -14.02
CA GLU A 19 21.56 -19.13 -14.45
C GLU A 19 20.57 -18.74 -15.56
N LYS A 20 19.95 -17.56 -15.45
CA LYS A 20 19.03 -17.05 -16.47
C LYS A 20 19.76 -16.79 -17.79
N THR A 21 20.86 -16.04 -17.78
CA THR A 21 21.57 -15.66 -19.02
C THR A 21 22.16 -16.87 -19.71
N GLU A 22 22.69 -17.84 -18.94
CA GLU A 22 23.21 -19.08 -19.48
C GLU A 22 22.10 -19.90 -20.18
N ARG A 23 20.92 -20.00 -19.56
CA ARG A 23 19.73 -20.64 -20.18
C ARG A 23 19.27 -19.93 -21.45
N GLU A 24 19.43 -18.61 -21.51
CA GLU A 24 19.15 -17.77 -22.68
C GLU A 24 20.24 -17.85 -23.76
N GLY A 25 21.32 -18.60 -23.51
CA GLY A 25 22.40 -18.86 -24.46
C GLY A 25 23.58 -17.88 -24.38
N ASP A 26 23.63 -17.02 -23.36
CA ASP A 26 24.73 -16.10 -23.10
C ASP A 26 25.56 -16.55 -21.88
N PRO A 27 26.73 -17.19 -22.11
CA PRO A 27 27.60 -17.67 -21.03
C PRO A 27 28.56 -16.59 -20.50
N THR A 28 28.43 -15.32 -20.91
CA THR A 28 29.38 -14.26 -20.56
C THR A 28 29.52 -14.10 -19.05
N TYR A 29 28.41 -13.93 -18.33
CA TYR A 29 28.39 -13.73 -16.89
C TYR A 29 28.82 -14.97 -16.10
N TYR A 30 28.52 -16.16 -16.62
CA TYR A 30 28.99 -17.42 -16.05
C TYR A 30 30.53 -17.49 -16.08
N LYS A 31 31.13 -17.19 -17.24
CA LYS A 31 32.59 -17.21 -17.39
C LYS A 31 33.27 -16.18 -16.50
N GLU A 32 32.76 -14.94 -16.49
CA GLU A 32 33.30 -13.87 -15.65
C GLU A 32 33.23 -14.23 -14.16
N PHE A 33 32.11 -14.79 -13.70
CA PHE A 33 31.98 -15.26 -12.32
C PHE A 33 33.05 -16.31 -11.98
N HIS A 34 33.22 -17.33 -12.82
CA HIS A 34 34.21 -18.39 -12.59
C HIS A 34 35.66 -17.90 -12.63
N GLU A 35 36.00 -17.00 -13.55
CA GLU A 35 37.32 -16.37 -13.61
C GLU A 35 37.71 -15.67 -12.29
N LEU A 36 36.72 -15.13 -11.58
CA LEU A 36 36.91 -14.46 -10.28
C LEU A 36 36.73 -15.39 -9.07
N ALA A 37 35.87 -16.41 -9.18
CA ALA A 37 35.56 -17.35 -8.11
C ALA A 37 36.62 -18.46 -7.96
N ASP A 38 37.16 -18.99 -9.07
CA ASP A 38 38.14 -20.08 -9.05
C ASP A 38 39.39 -19.72 -8.21
N PRO A 39 39.98 -18.51 -8.31
CA PRO A 39 41.06 -18.09 -7.43
C PRO A 39 40.72 -18.09 -5.94
N ILE A 40 39.44 -17.93 -5.57
CA ILE A 40 39.02 -17.97 -4.16
C ILE A 40 39.15 -19.40 -3.61
N TYR A 41 38.77 -20.40 -4.43
CA TYR A 41 38.96 -21.81 -4.08
C TYR A 41 40.44 -22.19 -3.96
N GLU A 42 41.31 -21.63 -4.80
CA GLU A 42 42.73 -21.95 -4.82
C GLU A 42 43.53 -21.27 -3.69
N LYS A 43 43.21 -20.01 -3.36
CA LYS A 43 44.04 -19.16 -2.49
C LYS A 43 43.62 -19.11 -1.03
N TYR A 44 42.36 -19.42 -0.73
CA TYR A 44 41.81 -19.28 0.62
C TYR A 44 41.41 -20.62 1.22
N THR A 45 41.57 -20.72 2.55
CA THR A 45 41.11 -21.85 3.34
C THR A 45 39.58 -21.91 3.36
N LEU A 46 39.01 -23.05 3.74
CA LEU A 46 37.55 -23.21 3.79
C LEU A 46 36.86 -22.15 4.66
N GLU A 47 37.48 -21.77 5.79
CA GLU A 47 36.96 -20.78 6.73
C GLU A 47 37.04 -19.35 6.18
N ASP A 48 38.08 -19.05 5.39
CA ASP A 48 38.31 -17.72 4.83
C ASP A 48 37.56 -17.47 3.52
N ARG A 49 37.03 -18.51 2.87
CA ARG A 49 36.31 -18.37 1.59
C ARG A 49 35.03 -17.56 1.70
N GLU A 50 34.24 -17.73 2.76
CA GLU A 50 32.93 -17.07 2.87
C GLU A 50 33.05 -15.53 2.86
N PRO A 51 33.95 -14.89 3.66
CA PRO A 51 34.21 -13.46 3.53
C PRO A 51 34.65 -13.00 2.14
N GLU A 52 35.46 -13.79 1.43
CA GLU A 52 35.92 -13.46 0.09
C GLU A 52 34.81 -13.57 -0.95
N PHE A 53 33.94 -14.57 -0.85
CA PHE A 53 32.73 -14.65 -1.69
C PHE A 53 31.80 -13.47 -1.46
N LYS A 54 31.62 -13.02 -0.22
CA LYS A 54 30.84 -11.80 0.07
C LYS A 54 31.40 -10.57 -0.66
N LYS A 55 32.72 -10.42 -0.70
CA LYS A 55 33.39 -9.34 -1.46
C LYS A 55 33.19 -9.51 -2.97
N LEU A 56 33.30 -10.73 -3.49
CA LEU A 56 33.06 -11.04 -4.90
C LEU A 56 31.63 -10.67 -5.33
N TYR A 57 30.62 -11.13 -4.60
CA TYR A 57 29.22 -10.82 -4.90
C TYR A 57 28.95 -9.31 -4.84
N GLN A 58 29.51 -8.60 -3.85
CA GLN A 58 29.43 -7.14 -3.78
C GLN A 58 30.08 -6.46 -5.00
N TYR A 59 31.25 -6.94 -5.42
CA TYR A 59 31.96 -6.41 -6.58
C TYR A 59 31.17 -6.62 -7.88
N LEU A 60 30.70 -7.85 -8.12
CA LEU A 60 29.92 -8.17 -9.32
C LEU A 60 28.59 -7.42 -9.35
N PHE A 61 27.89 -7.33 -8.23
CA PHE A 61 26.61 -6.61 -8.16
C PHE A 61 26.75 -5.12 -8.51
N GLY A 62 27.85 -4.50 -8.11
CA GLY A 62 28.18 -3.14 -8.53
C GLY A 62 28.60 -3.06 -9.99
N THR A 63 29.52 -3.93 -10.42
CA THR A 63 30.11 -3.90 -11.78
C THR A 63 29.09 -4.21 -12.87
N TRP A 64 28.13 -5.10 -12.59
CA TRP A 64 27.03 -5.43 -13.50
C TRP A 64 25.87 -4.42 -13.43
N GLY A 65 26.02 -3.33 -12.65
CA GLY A 65 25.10 -2.20 -12.64
C GLY A 65 23.82 -2.38 -11.82
N PHE A 66 23.68 -3.48 -11.06
CA PHE A 66 22.46 -3.70 -10.25
C PHE A 66 22.31 -2.68 -9.12
N SER A 67 23.42 -2.21 -8.53
CA SER A 67 23.36 -1.11 -7.56
C SER A 67 22.88 0.20 -8.16
N ASP A 68 23.24 0.45 -9.43
CA ASP A 68 23.00 1.73 -10.09
C ASP A 68 21.52 1.97 -10.34
N ILE A 69 20.73 0.91 -10.53
CA ILE A 69 19.26 0.98 -10.66
C ILE A 69 18.66 1.66 -9.42
N ILE A 70 19.07 1.22 -8.22
CA ILE A 70 18.55 1.77 -6.96
C ILE A 70 19.11 3.17 -6.70
N ASN A 71 20.43 3.37 -6.90
CA ASN A 71 21.05 4.68 -6.73
C ASN A 71 20.38 5.75 -7.60
N SER A 72 20.15 5.43 -8.87
CA SER A 72 19.50 6.33 -9.83
C SER A 72 18.06 6.65 -9.43
N ALA A 73 17.33 5.70 -8.84
CA ALA A 73 15.99 5.97 -8.33
C ALA A 73 16.02 7.04 -7.21
N PHE A 74 17.00 7.00 -6.31
CA PHE A 74 17.16 8.01 -5.27
C PHE A 74 17.63 9.37 -5.81
N ASP A 75 18.30 9.43 -6.97
CA ASP A 75 18.64 10.70 -7.62
C ASP A 75 17.39 11.51 -8.01
N GLU A 76 16.26 10.83 -8.26
CA GLU A 76 14.98 11.46 -8.54
C GLU A 76 14.32 12.10 -7.32
N TYR A 77 14.80 11.80 -6.10
CA TYR A 77 14.24 12.28 -4.83
C TYR A 77 15.30 12.94 -3.94
N PRO A 78 15.80 14.15 -4.28
CA PRO A 78 16.81 14.85 -3.49
C PRO A 78 16.44 15.00 -2.01
N ILE A 79 15.16 15.26 -1.71
CA ILE A 79 14.65 15.39 -0.34
C ILE A 79 14.85 14.12 0.50
N LEU A 80 14.81 12.94 -0.12
CA LEU A 80 15.07 11.68 0.58
C LEU A 80 16.54 11.57 0.96
N LYS A 81 17.46 12.03 0.11
CA LYS A 81 18.90 12.04 0.43
C LYS A 81 19.23 12.94 1.61
N GLU A 82 18.43 13.99 1.82
CA GLU A 82 18.56 14.93 2.94
C GLU A 82 17.93 14.41 4.24
N ARG A 83 16.89 13.58 4.15
CA ARG A 83 16.13 13.08 5.33
C ARG A 83 16.46 11.64 5.72
N VAL A 84 17.09 10.88 4.83
CA VAL A 84 17.44 9.47 5.04
C VAL A 84 18.94 9.30 5.25
N GLY A 85 19.29 8.74 6.41
CA GLY A 85 20.66 8.43 6.77
C GLY A 85 21.15 7.15 6.12
N ILE A 86 20.30 6.11 6.12
CA ILE A 86 20.62 4.78 5.63
C ILE A 86 19.41 4.10 4.99
N VAL A 87 19.69 3.33 3.95
CA VAL A 87 18.75 2.46 3.26
C VAL A 87 19.25 1.02 3.38
N LEU A 88 18.44 0.12 3.93
CA LEU A 88 18.74 -1.30 4.05
C LEU A 88 17.88 -2.08 3.05
N ILE A 89 18.54 -2.75 2.10
CA ILE A 89 17.88 -3.48 1.03
C ILE A 89 18.06 -4.98 1.28
N LYS A 90 16.96 -5.71 1.35
CA LYS A 90 16.96 -7.15 1.62
C LYS A 90 16.09 -7.95 0.66
N GLY A 91 16.47 -9.21 0.50
CA GLY A 91 15.73 -10.21 -0.28
C GLY A 91 14.47 -10.68 0.45
N VAL A 92 13.41 -10.88 -0.32
CA VAL A 92 12.19 -11.60 0.09
C VAL A 92 11.81 -12.64 -0.95
N LEU A 93 10.98 -13.60 -0.54
CA LEU A 93 10.64 -14.75 -1.39
C LEU A 93 9.33 -14.53 -2.15
N LYS A 94 8.43 -13.70 -1.64
CA LYS A 94 7.08 -13.49 -2.20
C LYS A 94 6.81 -12.03 -2.54
N GLU A 95 6.02 -11.79 -3.58
CA GLU A 95 5.67 -10.43 -4.02
C GLU A 95 4.89 -9.67 -2.96
N ALA A 96 4.07 -10.37 -2.17
CA ALA A 96 3.35 -9.79 -1.05
C ALA A 96 4.25 -9.31 0.12
N GLU A 97 5.54 -9.68 0.11
CA GLU A 97 6.52 -9.25 1.11
C GLU A 97 7.40 -8.10 0.59
N GLU A 98 7.31 -7.76 -0.70
CA GLU A 98 7.97 -6.59 -1.28
C GLU A 98 7.35 -5.30 -0.72
N GLY A 99 8.16 -4.25 -0.65
CA GLY A 99 7.72 -2.93 -0.22
C GLY A 99 8.78 -2.18 0.54
N VAL A 100 8.44 -0.96 0.90
CA VAL A 100 9.30 -0.05 1.65
C VAL A 100 8.64 0.42 2.95
N ASP A 101 9.47 0.72 3.93
CA ASP A 101 9.00 1.26 5.21
C ASP A 101 10.11 2.07 5.91
N ILE A 102 9.70 2.98 6.80
CA ILE A 102 10.62 3.65 7.72
C ILE A 102 11.02 2.66 8.82
N LEU A 103 12.31 2.48 9.01
CA LEU A 103 12.83 1.59 10.05
C LEU A 103 12.50 2.15 11.44
N ARG A 104 11.61 1.45 12.16
CA ARG A 104 11.28 1.74 13.57
C ARG A 104 12.14 0.95 14.56
N LYS A 105 12.74 -0.15 14.11
CA LYS A 105 13.61 -1.01 14.90
C LYS A 105 14.88 -1.30 14.12
N TRP A 106 15.99 -1.19 14.80
CA TRP A 106 17.31 -1.42 14.24
C TRP A 106 17.84 -2.78 14.71
N GLY A 107 18.44 -3.52 13.78
CA GLY A 107 19.16 -4.74 14.10
C GLY A 107 20.36 -4.45 15.00
N ALA A 108 20.87 -5.47 15.70
CA ALA A 108 21.98 -5.29 16.63
C ALA A 108 23.24 -4.69 15.97
N VAL A 109 23.47 -4.99 14.69
CA VAL A 109 24.61 -4.49 13.91
C VAL A 109 24.42 -3.02 13.52
N GLU A 110 23.19 -2.61 13.26
CA GLU A 110 22.86 -1.26 12.80
C GLU A 110 22.51 -0.30 13.94
N GLN A 111 22.35 -0.78 15.18
CA GLN A 111 21.92 0.03 16.34
C GLN A 111 22.81 1.24 16.62
N ASP A 112 24.13 1.13 16.52
CA ASP A 112 25.01 2.26 16.78
C ASP A 112 25.01 3.27 15.64
N LEU A 113 24.83 2.79 14.41
CA LEU A 113 24.70 3.62 13.23
C LEU A 113 23.35 4.36 13.23
N ALA A 114 22.29 3.68 13.64
CA ALA A 114 20.97 4.22 13.86
C ALA A 114 20.97 5.41 14.82
N LYS A 115 21.60 5.26 15.99
CA LYS A 115 21.75 6.35 16.97
C LYS A 115 22.42 7.57 16.37
N GLN A 116 23.45 7.38 15.54
CA GLN A 116 24.14 8.49 14.86
C GLN A 116 23.23 9.22 13.87
N PHE A 117 22.37 8.50 13.15
CA PHE A 117 21.41 9.11 12.23
C PHE A 117 20.26 9.80 12.96
N GLU A 118 19.71 9.18 13.99
CA GLU A 118 18.64 9.74 14.80
C GLU A 118 19.09 11.04 15.50
N GLN A 119 20.33 11.10 15.99
CA GLN A 119 20.92 12.34 16.54
C GLN A 119 20.99 13.49 15.52
N LYS A 120 21.08 13.16 14.22
CA LYS A 120 21.08 14.12 13.12
C LYS A 120 19.67 14.40 12.57
N GLY A 121 18.63 13.81 13.17
CA GLY A 121 17.25 13.90 12.70
C GLY A 121 16.97 13.08 11.43
N LEU A 122 17.89 12.21 11.03
CA LEU A 122 17.76 11.38 9.83
C LEU A 122 17.05 10.06 10.14
N LYS A 123 16.33 9.52 9.15
CA LYS A 123 15.59 8.25 9.26
C LYS A 123 16.32 7.11 8.55
N GLY A 124 15.98 5.89 8.95
CA GLY A 124 16.33 4.68 8.22
C GLY A 124 15.18 4.23 7.33
N VAL A 125 15.49 3.69 6.16
CA VAL A 125 14.51 3.10 5.24
C VAL A 125 14.86 1.64 4.99
N GLY A 126 13.87 0.76 5.07
CA GLY A 126 13.99 -0.63 4.68
C GLY A 126 13.32 -0.84 3.32
N ILE A 127 14.01 -1.50 2.40
CA ILE A 127 13.47 -1.92 1.10
C ILE A 127 13.53 -3.45 1.04
N LYS A 128 12.40 -4.08 0.73
CA LYS A 128 12.28 -5.51 0.50
C LYS A 128 12.00 -5.76 -0.97
N LEU A 129 12.86 -6.55 -1.61
CA LEU A 129 12.74 -6.88 -3.03
C LEU A 129 12.90 -8.37 -3.24
N ILE A 130 12.17 -8.92 -4.20
CA ILE A 130 12.53 -10.24 -4.72
C ILE A 130 13.79 -10.07 -5.59
N PRO A 131 14.82 -10.92 -5.42
CA PRO A 131 16.05 -10.87 -6.22
C PRO A 131 15.82 -10.74 -7.72
N ARG A 132 14.82 -11.45 -8.27
CA ARG A 132 14.50 -11.41 -9.70
C ARG A 132 14.14 -10.03 -10.26
N ARG A 133 13.78 -9.07 -9.39
CA ARG A 133 13.50 -7.70 -9.80
C ARG A 133 14.71 -7.00 -10.38
N PHE A 134 15.92 -7.35 -9.96
CA PHE A 134 17.14 -6.65 -10.38
C PHE A 134 17.45 -6.77 -11.87
N TYR A 135 16.87 -7.75 -12.56
CA TYR A 135 16.94 -7.90 -14.00
C TYR A 135 15.56 -7.79 -14.70
N ASP A 136 14.57 -7.20 -14.00
CA ASP A 136 13.30 -6.76 -14.56
C ASP A 136 13.42 -5.26 -14.91
N PRO A 137 13.22 -4.86 -16.18
CA PRO A 137 13.24 -3.44 -16.56
C PRO A 137 12.26 -2.57 -15.76
N ALA A 138 11.21 -3.18 -15.19
CA ALA A 138 10.23 -2.51 -14.34
C ALA A 138 10.75 -2.09 -12.95
N LEU A 139 11.95 -2.49 -12.53
CA LEU A 139 12.46 -2.13 -11.20
C LEU A 139 12.57 -0.62 -11.00
N SER A 140 12.96 0.13 -12.03
CA SER A 140 13.07 1.59 -11.93
C SER A 140 11.73 2.26 -11.59
N ARG A 141 10.64 1.88 -12.27
CA ARG A 141 9.28 2.38 -11.97
C ARG A 141 8.75 1.87 -10.62
N TYR A 142 9.12 0.65 -10.21
CA TYR A 142 8.80 0.12 -8.89
C TYR A 142 9.46 0.97 -7.80
N CYS A 143 10.78 1.20 -7.89
CA CYS A 143 11.49 2.04 -6.94
C CYS A 143 10.93 3.45 -6.90
N ARG A 144 10.61 4.05 -8.04
CA ARG A 144 9.98 5.38 -8.08
C ARG A 144 8.65 5.43 -7.31
N HIS A 145 7.78 4.45 -7.54
CA HIS A 145 6.51 4.32 -6.82
C HIS A 145 6.72 4.21 -5.31
N GLU A 146 7.55 3.27 -4.87
CA GLU A 146 7.81 3.03 -3.46
C GLU A 146 8.53 4.20 -2.78
N LEU A 147 9.49 4.84 -3.44
CA LEU A 147 10.20 6.00 -2.88
C LEU A 147 9.27 7.21 -2.72
N MET A 148 8.24 7.35 -3.55
CA MET A 148 7.22 8.37 -3.34
C MET A 148 6.37 8.10 -2.09
N HIS A 149 6.10 6.82 -1.74
CA HIS A 149 5.50 6.49 -0.44
C HIS A 149 6.41 6.91 0.72
N ILE A 150 7.73 6.67 0.63
CA ILE A 150 8.67 7.14 1.66
C ILE A 150 8.70 8.66 1.74
N ALA A 151 8.65 9.37 0.60
CA ALA A 151 8.60 10.82 0.57
C ALA A 151 7.37 11.35 1.33
N ASP A 152 6.20 10.75 1.09
CA ASP A 152 4.97 11.06 1.83
C ASP A 152 5.12 10.76 3.33
N MET A 153 5.65 9.59 3.71
CA MET A 153 5.83 9.23 5.11
C MET A 153 6.75 10.19 5.87
N LEU A 154 7.68 10.84 5.15
CA LEU A 154 8.61 11.82 5.72
C LEU A 154 8.11 13.26 5.61
N ASP A 155 7.02 13.53 4.90
CA ASP A 155 6.46 14.86 4.71
C ASP A 155 5.53 15.25 5.87
N PRO A 156 5.85 16.32 6.64
CA PRO A 156 4.98 16.81 7.69
C PRO A 156 3.58 17.21 7.21
N GLU A 157 3.43 17.70 5.97
CA GLU A 157 2.12 18.08 5.44
C GLU A 157 1.24 16.86 5.11
N PHE A 158 1.88 15.74 4.72
CA PHE A 158 1.17 14.48 4.57
C PHE A 158 0.75 13.90 5.93
N GLY A 159 1.55 14.11 6.97
CA GLY A 159 1.15 13.78 8.35
C GLY A 159 1.00 12.28 8.62
N TYR A 160 1.89 11.46 8.06
CA TYR A 160 1.88 10.00 8.25
C TYR A 160 2.01 9.62 9.73
N ASP A 161 1.07 8.82 10.23
CA ASP A 161 1.11 8.25 11.57
C ASP A 161 1.17 6.71 11.49
N PRO A 162 2.32 6.10 11.84
CA PRO A 162 2.48 4.64 11.82
C PRO A 162 1.72 3.93 12.94
N ASP A 163 1.17 4.66 13.91
CA ASP A 163 0.42 4.12 15.05
C ASP A 163 -1.10 4.28 14.87
N THR A 164 -1.54 4.77 13.69
CA THR A 164 -2.95 4.82 13.30
C THR A 164 -3.59 3.44 13.40
N LYS A 165 -4.60 3.32 14.26
CA LYS A 165 -5.40 2.11 14.43
C LYS A 165 -6.69 2.24 13.64
N VAL A 166 -7.03 1.19 12.88
CA VAL A 166 -8.24 1.12 12.07
C VAL A 166 -9.01 -0.16 12.35
N GLY A 167 -10.33 -0.08 12.19
CA GLY A 167 -11.24 -1.21 12.41
C GLY A 167 -11.44 -1.57 13.89
N GLN A 168 -12.53 -2.27 14.17
CA GLN A 168 -12.86 -2.77 15.51
C GLN A 168 -12.43 -4.22 15.72
N ASN A 169 -12.09 -4.92 14.65
CA ASN A 169 -11.66 -6.32 14.64
C ASN A 169 -10.66 -6.59 13.50
N PRO A 170 -9.90 -7.70 13.54
CA PRO A 170 -8.84 -7.97 12.56
C PRO A 170 -9.31 -8.05 11.11
N GLY A 171 -10.55 -8.50 10.86
CA GLY A 171 -11.11 -8.60 9.51
C GLY A 171 -11.42 -7.23 8.91
N GLU A 172 -12.03 -6.36 9.72
CA GLU A 172 -12.30 -4.98 9.36
C GLU A 172 -11.00 -4.17 9.18
N GLU A 173 -10.05 -4.33 10.11
CA GLU A 173 -8.71 -3.73 10.02
C GLU A 173 -8.03 -4.11 8.69
N THR A 174 -8.01 -5.40 8.35
CA THR A 174 -7.44 -5.89 7.09
C THR A 174 -8.10 -5.25 5.87
N LEU A 175 -9.44 -5.14 5.86
CA LEU A 175 -10.17 -4.51 4.76
C LEU A 175 -9.81 -3.03 4.61
N ILE A 176 -9.77 -2.28 5.71
CA ILE A 176 -9.45 -0.85 5.70
C ILE A 176 -8.01 -0.63 5.22
N LEU A 177 -7.06 -1.42 5.71
CA LEU A 177 -5.65 -1.32 5.28
C LEU A 177 -5.48 -1.62 3.79
N GLN A 178 -6.22 -2.57 3.23
CA GLN A 178 -6.17 -2.84 1.79
C GLN A 178 -6.75 -1.69 0.96
N ARG A 179 -7.86 -1.09 1.41
CA ARG A 179 -8.42 0.12 0.75
C ARG A 179 -7.48 1.31 0.85
N TYR A 180 -6.87 1.51 2.00
CA TYR A 180 -5.87 2.55 2.24
C TYR A 180 -4.70 2.41 1.27
N ARG A 181 -4.14 1.20 1.13
CA ARG A 181 -3.09 0.89 0.15
C ARG A 181 -3.50 1.30 -1.26
N VAL A 182 -4.70 0.91 -1.69
CA VAL A 182 -5.20 1.21 -3.05
C VAL A 182 -5.34 2.71 -3.28
N LEU A 183 -5.90 3.44 -2.32
CA LEU A 183 -6.03 4.91 -2.41
C LEU A 183 -4.66 5.59 -2.44
N TRP A 184 -3.73 5.17 -1.58
CA TRP A 184 -2.40 5.77 -1.52
C TRP A 184 -1.59 5.48 -2.78
N SER A 185 -1.59 4.24 -3.27
CA SER A 185 -0.88 3.89 -4.49
C SER A 185 -1.48 4.55 -5.73
N LEU A 186 -2.81 4.75 -5.77
CA LEU A 186 -3.46 5.57 -6.79
C LEU A 186 -2.94 7.02 -6.73
N TYR A 187 -2.86 7.61 -5.55
CA TYR A 187 -2.35 8.97 -5.35
C TYR A 187 -0.87 9.13 -5.73
N VAL A 188 -0.05 8.13 -5.44
CA VAL A 188 1.35 8.09 -5.87
C VAL A 188 1.43 8.08 -7.40
N ASP A 189 0.76 7.14 -8.06
CA ASP A 189 0.86 7.03 -9.53
C ASP A 189 0.26 8.26 -10.24
N SER A 190 -0.80 8.87 -9.71
CA SER A 190 -1.34 10.10 -10.29
C SER A 190 -0.36 11.29 -10.21
N ARG A 191 0.42 11.40 -9.13
CA ARG A 191 1.48 12.41 -9.03
C ARG A 191 2.67 12.10 -9.93
N LEU A 192 3.03 10.83 -10.08
CA LEU A 192 4.08 10.43 -11.04
C LEU A 192 3.68 10.77 -12.48
N GLU A 193 2.42 10.52 -12.86
CA GLU A 193 1.88 10.91 -14.17
C GLU A 193 2.00 12.42 -14.39
N ARG A 194 1.55 13.24 -13.42
CA ARG A 194 1.64 14.71 -13.49
C ARG A 194 3.08 15.21 -13.59
N ALA A 195 4.02 14.51 -12.95
CA ALA A 195 5.45 14.80 -13.03
C ALA A 195 6.11 14.31 -14.35
N GLY A 196 5.34 13.71 -15.27
CA GLY A 196 5.85 13.15 -16.53
C GLY A 196 6.74 11.93 -16.33
N LYS A 197 6.59 11.22 -15.21
CA LYS A 197 7.38 10.04 -14.85
C LYS A 197 6.62 8.76 -15.18
N GLU A 198 7.36 7.70 -15.49
CA GLU A 198 6.76 6.38 -15.66
C GLU A 198 6.20 5.87 -14.31
N MET A 199 4.92 5.54 -14.31
CA MET A 199 4.17 4.99 -13.18
C MET A 199 4.39 3.49 -13.03
N MET A 200 4.15 2.95 -11.82
CA MET A 200 4.18 1.49 -11.61
C MET A 200 3.04 0.80 -12.35
N LEU A 201 1.82 1.32 -12.20
CA LEU A 201 0.64 0.87 -12.92
C LEU A 201 0.07 2.00 -13.78
N THR A 202 -0.52 1.65 -14.91
CA THR A 202 -1.24 2.64 -15.72
C THR A 202 -2.48 3.14 -14.99
N LYS A 203 -2.97 4.33 -15.35
CA LYS A 203 -4.26 4.85 -14.86
C LYS A 203 -5.40 3.83 -15.04
N GLN A 204 -5.42 3.12 -16.16
CA GLN A 204 -6.43 2.09 -16.42
C GLN A 204 -6.32 0.90 -15.46
N ASP A 205 -5.10 0.46 -15.14
CA ASP A 205 -4.89 -0.65 -14.21
C ASP A 205 -5.18 -0.24 -12.76
N ARG A 206 -4.86 1.00 -12.38
CA ARG A 206 -5.30 1.58 -11.09
C ARG A 206 -6.82 1.68 -11.01
N PHE A 207 -7.51 2.02 -12.09
CA PHE A 207 -8.97 2.00 -12.11
C PHE A 207 -9.53 0.58 -11.92
N LYS A 208 -8.94 -0.43 -12.56
CA LYS A 208 -9.33 -1.84 -12.35
C LYS A 208 -9.13 -2.27 -10.89
N GLU A 209 -7.99 -1.94 -10.30
CA GLU A 209 -7.69 -2.21 -8.89
C GLU A 209 -8.69 -1.53 -7.97
N PHE A 210 -8.88 -0.22 -8.12
CA PHE A 210 -9.85 0.59 -7.37
C PHE A 210 -11.25 0.00 -7.47
N ARG A 211 -11.72 -0.30 -8.69
CA ARG A 211 -13.03 -0.94 -8.92
C ARG A 211 -13.17 -2.27 -8.18
N SER A 212 -12.11 -3.05 -8.06
CA SER A 212 -12.16 -4.34 -7.37
C SER A 212 -12.40 -4.22 -5.86
N TRP A 213 -12.07 -3.09 -5.24
CA TRP A 213 -12.25 -2.83 -3.80
C TRP A 213 -13.50 -2.03 -3.45
N TYR A 214 -14.04 -1.30 -4.43
CA TYR A 214 -15.23 -0.45 -4.28
C TYR A 214 -16.42 -0.92 -5.14
N ARG A 215 -16.57 -2.24 -5.31
CA ARG A 215 -17.59 -2.89 -6.16
C ARG A 215 -19.04 -2.52 -5.84
N LYS A 216 -19.29 -1.96 -4.65
CA LYS A 216 -20.63 -1.57 -4.19
C LYS A 216 -21.08 -0.23 -4.76
N ILE A 217 -20.14 0.59 -5.22
CA ILE A 217 -20.43 1.87 -5.87
C ILE A 217 -20.89 1.59 -7.32
N PRO A 218 -22.00 2.18 -7.79
CA PRO A 218 -22.44 2.06 -9.18
C PRO A 218 -21.33 2.42 -10.18
N PRO A 219 -21.16 1.68 -11.29
CA PRO A 219 -20.04 1.91 -12.21
C PRO A 219 -19.89 3.36 -12.75
N PRO A 220 -20.96 4.10 -13.11
CA PRO A 220 -20.84 5.50 -13.54
C PRO A 220 -20.31 6.42 -12.43
N GLN A 221 -20.79 6.22 -11.20
CA GLN A 221 -20.34 6.97 -10.03
C GLN A 221 -18.89 6.61 -9.67
N LEU A 222 -18.53 5.33 -9.74
CA LEU A 222 -17.18 4.85 -9.47
C LEU A 222 -16.14 5.47 -10.44
N LYS A 223 -16.51 5.66 -11.71
CA LYS A 223 -15.67 6.35 -12.69
C LYS A 223 -15.44 7.82 -12.28
N SER A 224 -16.51 8.50 -11.92
CA SER A 224 -16.51 9.92 -11.49
C SER A 224 -15.65 10.13 -10.25
N VAL A 225 -15.78 9.24 -9.28
CA VAL A 225 -14.98 9.21 -8.06
C VAL A 225 -13.51 8.96 -8.36
N PHE A 226 -13.20 7.94 -9.17
CA PHE A 226 -11.82 7.64 -9.52
C PHE A 226 -11.14 8.82 -10.22
N GLU A 227 -11.84 9.47 -11.15
CA GLU A 227 -11.30 10.64 -11.85
C GLU A 227 -11.02 11.81 -10.90
N GLY A 228 -11.90 12.09 -9.94
CA GLY A 228 -11.66 13.14 -8.96
C GLY A 228 -10.52 12.80 -7.99
N LEU A 229 -10.42 11.55 -7.53
CA LEU A 229 -9.27 11.07 -6.77
C LEU A 229 -7.96 11.21 -7.56
N TRP A 230 -7.98 10.84 -8.84
CA TRP A 230 -6.81 10.90 -9.71
C TRP A 230 -6.33 12.34 -9.92
N GLN A 231 -7.25 13.28 -10.11
CA GLN A 231 -6.96 14.70 -10.34
C GLN A 231 -6.63 15.47 -9.05
N THR A 232 -6.89 14.90 -7.87
CA THR A 232 -6.60 15.56 -6.61
C THR A 232 -5.11 15.84 -6.47
N GLU A 233 -4.77 17.11 -6.18
CA GLU A 233 -3.39 17.58 -6.07
C GLU A 233 -2.72 17.04 -4.79
N THR A 234 -3.42 17.17 -3.66
CA THR A 234 -2.91 16.83 -2.34
C THR A 234 -3.90 15.95 -1.57
N PHE A 235 -3.35 14.93 -0.92
CA PHE A 235 -4.01 14.21 0.16
C PHE A 235 -3.08 14.21 1.36
N ASN A 236 -3.66 14.23 2.55
CA ASN A 236 -2.94 13.85 3.76
C ASN A 236 -3.30 12.41 4.19
N HIS A 237 -2.51 11.84 5.10
CA HIS A 237 -2.70 10.51 5.65
C HIS A 237 -4.09 10.32 6.26
N SER A 238 -4.58 11.31 7.02
CA SER A 238 -5.87 11.21 7.71
C SER A 238 -7.06 11.15 6.75
N GLU A 239 -7.03 11.91 5.65
CA GLU A 239 -8.06 11.86 4.62
C GLU A 239 -8.10 10.50 3.92
N LEU A 240 -6.93 9.92 3.62
CA LEU A 240 -6.83 8.59 3.01
C LEU A 240 -7.37 7.50 3.95
N VAL A 241 -7.06 7.59 5.25
CA VAL A 241 -7.58 6.66 6.27
C VAL A 241 -9.09 6.80 6.43
N GLU A 242 -9.59 8.04 6.47
CA GLU A 242 -11.02 8.32 6.57
C GLU A 242 -11.77 7.71 5.37
N MET A 243 -11.29 7.95 4.15
CA MET A 243 -11.82 7.37 2.93
C MET A 243 -11.73 5.85 2.87
N ALA A 244 -10.65 5.26 3.37
CA ALA A 244 -10.50 3.81 3.42
C ALA A 244 -11.50 3.16 4.40
N THR A 245 -11.80 3.87 5.49
CA THR A 245 -12.72 3.45 6.56
C THR A 245 -14.17 3.58 6.09
N ASP A 246 -14.53 4.73 5.54
CA ASP A 246 -15.88 5.05 5.12
C ASP A 246 -15.94 5.29 3.60
N THR A 247 -16.60 4.38 2.88
CA THR A 247 -16.72 4.51 1.42
C THR A 247 -17.57 5.71 1.01
N LEU A 248 -18.41 6.26 1.89
CA LEU A 248 -19.17 7.48 1.59
C LEU A 248 -18.22 8.65 1.34
N ARG A 249 -17.14 8.73 2.10
CA ARG A 249 -16.13 9.78 1.97
C ARG A 249 -15.38 9.73 0.66
N VAL A 250 -15.28 8.56 0.06
CA VAL A 250 -14.74 8.39 -1.29
C VAL A 250 -15.70 8.96 -2.33
N MET A 251 -17.01 8.89 -2.10
CA MET A 251 -18.02 9.47 -3.00
C MET A 251 -17.96 11.00 -3.08
N ASP A 252 -17.55 11.66 -2.00
CA ASP A 252 -17.36 13.13 -1.95
C ASP A 252 -16.30 13.63 -2.95
N ARG A 253 -15.49 12.71 -3.50
CA ARG A 253 -14.48 13.01 -4.53
C ARG A 253 -15.00 12.85 -5.95
N ALA A 254 -16.28 12.54 -6.15
CA ALA A 254 -16.87 12.45 -7.49
C ALA A 254 -16.84 13.81 -8.21
N ILE A 255 -16.39 13.81 -9.46
CA ILE A 255 -16.45 14.96 -10.36
C ILE A 255 -17.23 14.61 -11.62
N ASP A 256 -17.81 15.61 -12.29
CA ASP A 256 -18.54 15.39 -13.53
C ASP A 256 -17.57 15.02 -14.66
N VAL A 257 -17.82 13.86 -15.29
CA VAL A 257 -17.00 13.31 -16.38
C VAL A 257 -17.90 12.62 -17.40
N GLU A 258 -17.43 12.57 -18.65
CA GLU A 258 -18.18 11.91 -19.72
C GLU A 258 -18.46 10.44 -19.39
N GLY A 259 -19.74 10.06 -19.40
CA GLY A 259 -20.19 8.71 -19.04
C GLY A 259 -20.01 8.37 -17.54
N GLY A 260 -19.76 9.38 -16.71
CA GLY A 260 -19.85 9.31 -15.27
C GLY A 260 -21.21 9.82 -14.76
N GLU A 261 -21.38 9.76 -13.45
CA GLU A 261 -22.51 10.29 -12.71
C GLU A 261 -21.99 10.79 -11.36
N VAL A 262 -22.24 12.06 -11.04
CA VAL A 262 -21.95 12.58 -9.69
C VAL A 262 -23.14 12.19 -8.80
N PRO A 263 -22.92 11.51 -7.67
CA PRO A 263 -23.99 11.20 -6.74
C PRO A 263 -24.67 12.49 -6.28
N GLU A 264 -26.00 12.51 -6.26
CA GLU A 264 -26.73 13.57 -5.60
C GLU A 264 -26.47 13.46 -4.09
N THR A 265 -25.54 14.27 -3.58
CA THR A 265 -25.19 14.38 -2.15
C THR A 265 -26.30 15.10 -1.37
N GLN A 266 -27.53 14.59 -1.44
CA GLN A 266 -28.49 14.85 -0.37
C GLN A 266 -28.13 13.86 0.75
N ASN A 267 -27.80 14.39 1.94
CA ASN A 267 -27.61 13.82 3.30
C ASN A 267 -28.28 12.46 3.69
N LYS A 268 -28.53 11.55 2.75
CA LYS A 268 -29.05 10.21 2.94
C LYS A 268 -27.84 9.31 3.12
N VAL A 269 -27.79 8.63 4.25
CA VAL A 269 -26.83 7.56 4.48
C VAL A 269 -27.00 6.54 3.36
N MET A 270 -25.93 6.29 2.60
CA MET A 270 -26.00 5.37 1.46
C MET A 270 -26.12 3.94 2.01
N LEU A 271 -27.32 3.35 1.89
CA LEU A 271 -27.63 2.01 2.38
C LEU A 271 -27.10 0.94 1.40
N MET A 272 -25.78 0.80 1.32
CA MET A 272 -25.16 -0.13 0.38
C MET A 272 -25.20 -1.59 0.89
N PRO A 273 -25.47 -2.58 0.02
CA PRO A 273 -25.41 -3.99 0.40
C PRO A 273 -24.06 -4.38 1.04
N GLY A 274 -24.10 -5.15 2.11
CA GLY A 274 -22.99 -5.57 2.97
C GLY A 274 -22.42 -4.49 3.91
N PHE A 275 -23.06 -3.33 4.05
CA PHE A 275 -22.70 -2.37 5.12
C PHE A 275 -23.24 -2.86 6.47
N PRO A 276 -22.55 -2.58 7.59
CA PRO A 276 -23.04 -2.97 8.91
C PRO A 276 -24.32 -2.20 9.24
N CYS A 277 -25.37 -2.91 9.63
CA CYS A 277 -26.60 -2.30 10.12
C CYS A 277 -26.30 -1.47 11.38
N PRO A 278 -26.77 -0.22 11.53
CA PRO A 278 -26.49 0.60 12.71
C PRO A 278 -27.09 0.02 14.00
N LEU A 279 -28.13 -0.82 13.87
CA LEU A 279 -28.80 -1.45 15.00
C LEU A 279 -28.06 -2.70 15.50
N CYS A 280 -27.80 -3.68 14.63
CA CYS A 280 -27.16 -4.95 15.03
C CYS A 280 -25.66 -5.06 14.73
N ARG A 281 -25.10 -4.10 13.99
CA ARG A 281 -23.69 -4.06 13.55
C ARG A 281 -23.24 -5.20 12.64
N PHE A 282 -24.14 -6.10 12.23
CA PHE A 282 -23.84 -7.13 11.23
C PHE A 282 -23.96 -6.57 9.81
N PRO A 283 -23.09 -7.02 8.87
CA PRO A 283 -23.24 -6.74 7.45
C PRO A 283 -24.62 -7.18 6.94
N THR A 284 -25.36 -6.29 6.28
CA THR A 284 -26.66 -6.62 5.67
C THR A 284 -26.66 -6.36 4.18
N TYR A 285 -27.23 -7.29 3.40
CA TYR A 285 -27.49 -7.11 1.98
C TYR A 285 -28.94 -6.73 1.68
N SER A 286 -29.77 -6.69 2.72
CA SER A 286 -31.20 -6.40 2.67
C SER A 286 -31.49 -5.22 3.58
N TRP A 287 -31.56 -4.03 2.99
CA TRP A 287 -31.94 -2.81 3.70
C TRP A 287 -33.44 -2.58 3.55
N VAL A 288 -34.09 -2.14 4.62
CA VAL A 288 -35.46 -1.64 4.54
C VAL A 288 -35.38 -0.18 4.11
N GLU A 289 -35.72 0.09 2.86
CA GLU A 289 -35.84 1.45 2.32
C GLU A 289 -37.16 2.10 2.78
N ASP A 290 -37.19 3.43 2.89
CA ASP A 290 -38.39 4.21 3.26
C ASP A 290 -39.02 3.78 4.60
N LEU A 291 -38.19 3.60 5.63
CA LEU A 291 -38.61 3.16 6.97
C LEU A 291 -39.75 3.99 7.56
N ASP A 292 -39.77 5.29 7.29
CA ASP A 292 -40.80 6.23 7.72
C ASP A 292 -42.20 5.92 7.15
N THR A 293 -42.25 5.21 6.03
CA THR A 293 -43.51 4.81 5.39
C THR A 293 -43.82 3.32 5.55
N LYS A 294 -42.80 2.45 5.62
CA LYS A 294 -42.96 0.98 5.66
C LYS A 294 -42.99 0.39 7.07
N VAL A 295 -42.63 1.16 8.09
CA VAL A 295 -42.59 0.70 9.48
C VAL A 295 -43.51 1.59 10.33
N GLU A 296 -44.24 0.95 11.24
CA GLU A 296 -45.20 1.59 12.12
C GLU A 296 -44.47 2.54 13.09
N GLY A 297 -45.03 3.74 13.30
CA GLY A 297 -44.37 4.81 14.08
C GLY A 297 -43.94 4.38 15.49
N TYR A 298 -44.77 3.59 16.18
CA TYR A 298 -44.45 3.11 17.53
C TYR A 298 -43.24 2.15 17.55
N VAL A 299 -43.01 1.39 16.47
CA VAL A 299 -41.83 0.52 16.32
C VAL A 299 -40.58 1.38 16.11
N LEU A 300 -40.69 2.44 15.29
CA LEU A 300 -39.60 3.39 15.09
C LEU A 300 -39.21 4.10 16.38
N ASP A 301 -40.19 4.50 17.18
CA ASP A 301 -39.95 5.13 18.49
C ASP A 301 -39.27 4.14 19.46
N PHE A 302 -39.73 2.89 19.48
CA PHE A 302 -39.10 1.84 20.27
C PHE A 302 -37.64 1.58 19.84
N ILE A 303 -37.33 1.61 18.55
CA ILE A 303 -35.93 1.52 18.06
C ILE A 303 -35.11 2.70 18.58
N ARG A 304 -35.63 3.94 18.50
CA ARG A 304 -34.92 5.16 18.98
C ARG A 304 -34.66 5.13 20.47
N GLU A 305 -35.58 4.59 21.26
CA GLU A 305 -35.40 4.39 22.70
C GLU A 305 -34.26 3.40 23.00
N ASN A 306 -34.14 2.33 22.22
CA ASN A 306 -33.07 1.33 22.37
C ASN A 306 -31.73 1.76 21.75
N HIS A 307 -31.76 2.65 20.76
CA HIS A 307 -30.59 3.19 20.08
C HIS A 307 -30.62 4.72 20.02
N PRO A 308 -30.29 5.41 21.13
CA PRO A 308 -30.24 6.87 21.17
C PRO A 308 -29.28 7.43 20.10
N GLY A 309 -29.78 8.29 19.23
CA GLY A 309 -29.03 8.87 18.11
C GLY A 309 -29.22 8.16 16.76
N TRP A 310 -29.98 7.06 16.72
CA TRP A 310 -30.46 6.49 15.46
C TRP A 310 -31.68 7.24 14.93
N ASP A 311 -31.84 7.24 13.61
CA ASP A 311 -32.96 7.81 12.88
C ASP A 311 -33.17 7.04 11.56
N VAL A 312 -34.35 7.18 10.95
CA VAL A 312 -34.79 6.44 9.75
C VAL A 312 -33.82 6.62 8.58
N GLN A 313 -33.18 7.78 8.47
CA GLN A 313 -32.18 8.07 7.44
C GLN A 313 -30.92 7.19 7.54
N TYR A 314 -30.60 6.65 8.72
CA TYR A 314 -29.47 5.73 8.91
C TYR A 314 -29.79 4.29 8.50
N GLY A 315 -31.05 3.99 8.21
CA GLY A 315 -31.52 2.68 7.77
C GLY A 315 -31.50 1.60 8.86
N ALA A 316 -32.08 0.46 8.52
CA ALA A 316 -32.08 -0.77 9.32
C ALA A 316 -32.16 -1.98 8.39
N CYS A 317 -31.53 -3.10 8.77
CA CYS A 317 -31.72 -4.35 8.04
C CYS A 317 -33.11 -4.95 8.28
N ASP A 318 -33.59 -5.72 7.32
CA ASP A 318 -34.85 -6.47 7.40
C ASP A 318 -35.01 -7.23 8.72
N ARG A 319 -33.98 -7.98 9.14
CA ARG A 319 -33.97 -8.76 10.38
C ARG A 319 -34.11 -7.89 11.63
N CYS A 320 -33.47 -6.73 11.67
CA CYS A 320 -33.60 -5.83 12.82
C CYS A 320 -35.01 -5.27 12.88
N VAL A 321 -35.57 -4.86 11.75
CA VAL A 321 -36.94 -4.36 11.68
C VAL A 321 -37.91 -5.43 12.16
N GLU A 322 -37.79 -6.67 11.68
CA GLU A 322 -38.63 -7.79 12.13
C GLU A 322 -38.54 -8.04 13.64
N VAL A 323 -37.32 -8.10 14.18
CA VAL A 323 -37.10 -8.33 15.62
C VAL A 323 -37.69 -7.18 16.45
N TYR A 324 -37.51 -5.94 16.01
CA TYR A 324 -38.04 -4.79 16.73
C TYR A 324 -39.56 -4.67 16.64
N LYS A 325 -40.18 -5.05 15.52
CA LYS A 325 -41.65 -5.19 15.42
C LYS A 325 -42.18 -6.16 16.48
N LEU A 326 -41.62 -7.37 16.54
CA LEU A 326 -42.03 -8.39 17.51
C LEU A 326 -41.86 -7.94 18.96
N ARG A 327 -40.78 -7.21 19.27
CA ARG A 327 -40.54 -6.67 20.62
C ARG A 327 -41.48 -5.53 20.97
N ALA A 328 -41.73 -4.62 20.04
CA ALA A 328 -42.65 -3.50 20.25
C ALA A 328 -44.11 -3.98 20.43
N ASP A 329 -44.49 -5.08 19.77
CA ASP A 329 -45.79 -5.75 19.93
C ASP A 329 -45.91 -6.57 21.24
N GLY A 330 -44.83 -6.68 22.03
CA GLY A 330 -44.81 -7.45 23.28
C GLY A 330 -44.84 -8.97 23.07
N VAL A 331 -44.44 -9.45 21.89
CA VAL A 331 -44.43 -10.88 21.52
C VAL A 331 -43.11 -11.57 21.93
N MET A 332 -42.12 -10.81 22.40
CA MET A 332 -40.77 -11.31 22.75
C MET A 332 -40.26 -10.78 24.08
#